data_AF-A0A918ZL03-F1
#
_entry.id   AF-A0A918ZL03-F1
#
_cell.length_a   1.000
_cell.length_b   1.000
_cell.length_c   1.000
_cell.angle_alpha   90.00
_cell.angle_beta   90.00
_cell.angle_gamma   90.00
#
_symmetry.space_group_name_H-M   'P 1'
#
loop_
_entity.id
_entity.type
_entity.pdbx_description
1 polymer ?
#
loop_
_entity_poly.entity_id
_entity_poly.type
_entity_poly.pdbx_seq_one_letter_code
_entity_poly.pdbx_strand_id
1 'polypeptide(L)'
;MRPTPHTRRNPTNMRKAHDTCGVAPEGGSRWTGVCRGVAMRGVRTKLSGISGSVALAVALLSGCQALNGGAGEEPEERTTTTAPTRTAGYGTVFLGIDECSSFGTTGFTEVPCAGESAAARVVARHDGRVAQGPPCPATTDFVLHISESRPSGGGDEDGDGSVPQGYACMRNLEPPHPGDPGGGGGPRTIVGDCVYSAGRGEVRETACDGTGERAPEYQVTAAVETKPQCPDSTDLYVRLGGGKPVGCAVPV
;
A
#
# COMPACT_ATOMS: atom_id res chain seq x y z
N MET A 1 50.08 50.01 20.23
CA MET A 1 49.49 48.82 19.60
C MET A 1 48.69 49.24 18.36
N ARG A 2 49.01 48.71 17.19
CA ARG A 2 48.22 48.84 15.95
C ARG A 2 47.31 47.61 15.81
N PRO A 3 46.05 47.72 15.37
CA PRO A 3 45.29 46.58 14.88
C PRO A 3 45.43 46.44 13.36
N THR A 4 45.71 45.22 12.92
CA THR A 4 45.70 44.74 11.54
C THR A 4 44.26 44.48 11.05
N PRO A 5 43.99 44.58 9.74
CA PRO A 5 42.66 44.35 9.16
C PRO A 5 42.47 42.87 8.78
N HIS A 6 41.34 42.28 9.14
CA HIS A 6 40.94 40.96 8.64
C HIS A 6 40.06 41.05 7.40
N THR A 7 40.38 40.14 6.49
CA THR A 7 40.07 40.02 5.08
C THR A 7 38.61 39.67 4.78
N ARG A 8 38.07 40.31 3.74
CA ARG A 8 36.82 39.98 3.06
C ARG A 8 36.81 38.53 2.53
N ARG A 9 35.67 37.84 2.61
CA ARG A 9 35.28 36.81 1.63
C ARG A 9 33.90 37.14 1.07
N ASN A 10 33.84 37.08 -0.26
CA ASN A 10 32.73 37.44 -1.14
C ASN A 10 31.92 36.17 -1.47
N PRO A 11 30.58 36.14 -1.33
CA PRO A 11 29.78 35.05 -1.86
C PRO A 11 29.40 35.32 -3.32
N THR A 12 29.91 34.48 -4.22
CA THR A 12 29.59 34.45 -5.64
C THR A 12 28.17 33.93 -5.86
N ASN A 13 27.24 34.86 -6.08
CA ASN A 13 26.24 34.88 -7.15
C ASN A 13 25.68 33.51 -7.64
N MET A 14 24.66 32.97 -6.97
CA MET A 14 23.75 32.01 -7.60
C MET A 14 22.71 32.76 -8.42
N ARG A 15 22.78 32.52 -9.73
CA ARG A 15 21.90 33.10 -10.75
C ARG A 15 20.46 32.64 -10.52
N LYS A 16 19.58 33.62 -10.42
CA LYS A 16 18.18 33.53 -10.80
C LYS A 16 18.04 32.86 -12.17
N ALA A 17 17.35 31.72 -12.23
CA ALA A 17 16.67 31.28 -13.45
C ALA A 17 15.21 31.72 -13.30
N HIS A 18 14.89 32.86 -13.92
CA HIS A 18 13.52 33.17 -14.32
C HIS A 18 13.26 32.33 -15.57
N ASP A 19 12.33 31.38 -15.51
CA ASP A 19 11.68 30.86 -16.70
C ASP A 19 10.20 31.22 -16.62
N THR A 20 9.91 32.34 -17.27
CA THR A 20 8.60 32.77 -17.72
C THR A 20 8.19 31.90 -18.91
N CYS A 21 7.17 31.05 -18.76
CA CYS A 21 6.41 30.55 -19.91
C CYS A 21 5.17 31.42 -20.09
N GLY A 22 5.25 32.31 -21.09
CA GLY A 22 4.13 33.12 -21.55
C GLY A 22 3.07 32.28 -22.26
N VAL A 23 1.83 32.75 -22.17
CA VAL A 23 0.67 32.30 -22.93
C VAL A 23 0.64 33.02 -24.27
N ALA A 24 0.43 32.30 -25.38
CA ALA A 24 -0.15 32.82 -26.63
C ALA A 24 -0.60 31.63 -27.54
N PRO A 25 -1.35 31.84 -28.63
CA PRO A 25 -2.78 31.54 -28.71
C PRO A 25 -3.12 30.50 -29.79
N GLU A 26 -4.43 30.32 -29.98
CA GLU A 26 -5.11 29.50 -31.00
C GLU A 26 -4.54 29.68 -32.42
N GLY A 27 -4.36 28.58 -33.15
CA GLY A 27 -4.02 28.60 -34.58
C GLY A 27 -3.15 27.44 -35.01
N GLY A 28 -3.73 26.50 -35.76
CA GLY A 28 -3.10 25.25 -36.15
C GLY A 28 -1.80 25.40 -36.96
N SER A 29 -0.82 24.55 -36.65
CA SER A 29 -0.02 23.85 -37.65
C SER A 29 0.78 22.73 -36.98
N ARG A 30 0.88 21.64 -37.71
CA ARG A 30 1.51 20.36 -37.42
C ARG A 30 2.98 20.55 -37.04
N TRP A 31 3.40 20.10 -35.86
CA TRP A 31 4.82 19.97 -35.50
C TRP A 31 5.12 18.56 -35.01
N THR A 32 5.86 17.84 -35.85
CA THR A 32 6.61 16.64 -35.49
C THR A 32 7.79 17.06 -34.61
N GLY A 33 7.60 17.03 -33.29
CA GLY A 33 8.64 17.25 -32.30
C GLY A 33 9.24 15.93 -31.85
N VAL A 34 10.37 15.55 -32.44
CA VAL A 34 11.20 14.41 -32.00
C VAL A 34 11.78 14.74 -30.62
N CYS A 35 11.27 14.09 -29.57
CA CYS A 35 11.93 14.08 -28.26
C CYS A 35 13.21 13.25 -28.37
N ARG A 36 14.36 13.93 -28.58
CA ARG A 36 15.67 13.32 -28.38
C ARG A 36 15.83 12.98 -26.90
N GLY A 37 15.74 11.69 -26.57
CA GLY A 37 16.13 11.16 -25.28
C GLY A 37 17.60 11.44 -25.01
N VAL A 38 17.89 12.20 -23.94
CA VAL A 38 19.25 12.32 -23.42
C VAL A 38 19.57 11.02 -22.68
N ALA A 39 20.48 10.25 -23.27
CA ALA A 39 21.04 9.05 -22.67
C ALA A 39 21.76 9.38 -21.36
N MET A 40 21.23 8.90 -20.23
CA MET A 40 21.98 8.86 -18.97
C MET A 40 23.16 7.89 -19.13
N ARG A 41 24.37 8.44 -19.16
CA ARG A 41 25.60 7.65 -19.14
C ARG A 41 25.76 7.05 -17.76
N GLY A 42 25.63 5.73 -17.67
CA GLY A 42 25.89 4.96 -16.46
C GLY A 42 27.33 5.14 -15.98
N VAL A 43 27.46 5.56 -14.72
CA VAL A 43 28.73 5.55 -14.00
C VAL A 43 29.02 4.10 -13.61
N ARG A 44 30.01 3.49 -14.29
CA ARG A 44 30.55 2.17 -13.94
C ARG A 44 31.57 2.35 -12.82
N THR A 45 31.18 2.12 -11.58
CA THR A 45 32.11 2.06 -10.45
C THR A 45 32.82 0.71 -10.46
N LYS A 46 34.14 0.72 -10.72
CA LYS A 46 35.00 -0.47 -10.60
C LYS A 46 35.28 -0.75 -9.12
N LEU A 47 34.80 -1.86 -8.57
CA LEU A 47 35.33 -2.39 -7.32
C LEU A 47 36.51 -3.32 -7.63
N SER A 48 37.67 -2.93 -7.14
CA SER A 48 38.91 -3.69 -7.18
C SER A 48 38.88 -4.81 -6.15
N GLY A 49 39.34 -6.00 -6.53
CA GLY A 49 39.34 -7.18 -5.68
C GLY A 49 40.40 -7.14 -4.57
N ILE A 50 40.13 -7.91 -3.51
CA ILE A 50 41.14 -8.44 -2.59
C ILE A 50 40.79 -9.91 -2.35
N SER A 51 41.79 -10.74 -2.68
CA SER A 51 41.85 -12.19 -2.49
C SER A 51 42.12 -12.49 -1.02
N GLY A 52 41.48 -13.53 -0.48
CA GLY A 52 41.69 -13.98 0.89
C GLY A 52 41.00 -15.32 1.15
N SER A 53 41.62 -16.41 0.66
CA SER A 53 41.32 -17.77 1.10
C SER A 53 41.65 -17.92 2.59
N VAL A 54 40.83 -18.67 3.35
CA VAL A 54 41.27 -19.70 4.33
C VAL A 54 40.06 -20.33 5.05
N ALA A 55 40.16 -21.66 5.17
CA ALA A 55 39.53 -22.58 6.14
C ALA A 55 38.07 -23.02 5.98
N LEU A 56 37.95 -24.22 5.41
CA LEU A 56 36.95 -25.25 5.77
C LEU A 56 36.76 -25.36 7.29
N ALA A 57 35.50 -25.42 7.73
CA ALA A 57 35.11 -26.16 8.92
C ALA A 57 33.77 -26.86 8.65
N VAL A 58 33.83 -28.18 8.52
CA VAL A 58 32.71 -29.10 8.35
C VAL A 58 32.02 -29.23 9.71
N ALA A 59 30.76 -28.79 9.81
CA ALA A 59 29.90 -29.09 10.94
C ALA A 59 28.99 -30.27 10.56
N LEU A 60 29.11 -31.34 11.36
CA LEU A 60 28.53 -32.66 11.20
C LEU A 60 26.98 -32.62 11.21
N LEU A 61 26.35 -33.31 10.26
CA LEU A 61 24.93 -33.64 10.33
C LEU A 61 24.71 -34.68 11.45
N SER A 62 24.03 -34.26 12.51
CA SER A 62 23.43 -35.19 13.46
C SER A 62 22.16 -35.76 12.84
N GLY A 63 22.23 -37.01 12.39
CA GLY A 63 21.06 -37.79 12.01
C GLY A 63 20.28 -38.26 13.24
N CYS A 64 18.96 -38.29 13.12
CA CYS A 64 18.08 -39.11 13.94
C CYS A 64 17.04 -39.74 13.00
N GLN A 65 17.43 -40.85 12.37
CA GLN A 65 16.50 -41.77 11.74
C GLN A 65 16.04 -42.74 12.83
N ALA A 66 14.96 -42.42 13.53
CA ALA A 66 14.31 -43.38 14.43
C ALA A 66 13.26 -44.16 13.64
N LEU A 67 13.69 -45.26 13.03
CA LEU A 67 12.82 -46.35 12.56
C LEU A 67 13.22 -47.62 13.31
N ASN A 68 12.47 -48.01 14.34
CA ASN A 68 12.09 -49.40 14.61
C ASN A 68 11.27 -49.56 15.89
N GLY A 69 10.27 -50.43 15.81
CA GLY A 69 9.44 -50.93 16.91
C GLY A 69 7.97 -50.59 16.63
N GLY A 70 7.15 -51.46 16.06
CA GLY A 70 6.97 -52.86 16.43
C GLY A 70 5.64 -52.96 17.18
N ALA A 71 4.70 -53.71 16.60
CA ALA A 71 3.31 -53.87 17.02
C ALA A 71 3.10 -54.06 18.53
N GLY A 72 2.04 -53.43 19.04
CA GLY A 72 1.53 -53.63 20.39
C GLY A 72 0.19 -52.92 20.54
N GLU A 73 -0.80 -53.68 20.99
CA GLU A 73 -2.23 -53.38 21.02
C GLU A 73 -2.62 -52.16 21.88
N GLU A 74 -3.80 -51.61 21.57
CA GLU A 74 -4.43 -50.49 22.25
C GLU A 74 -4.66 -50.75 23.75
N PRO A 75 -4.69 -49.67 24.54
CA PRO A 75 -5.96 -49.39 25.21
C PRO A 75 -6.38 -47.93 25.06
N GLU A 76 -7.63 -47.79 24.63
CA GLU A 76 -8.59 -46.71 24.87
C GLU A 76 -8.16 -45.67 25.93
N GLU A 77 -7.59 -44.56 25.47
CA GLU A 77 -7.54 -43.31 26.25
C GLU A 77 -8.20 -42.20 25.44
N ARG A 78 -9.26 -41.65 26.04
CA ARG A 78 -10.18 -40.63 25.52
C ARG A 78 -9.43 -39.35 25.18
N THR A 79 -8.77 -39.34 24.03
CA THR A 79 -8.17 -38.16 23.42
C THR A 79 -9.30 -37.35 22.83
N THR A 80 -9.60 -36.22 23.46
CA THR A 80 -10.34 -35.11 22.85
C THR A 80 -9.81 -34.93 21.44
N THR A 81 -10.62 -35.31 20.45
CA THR A 81 -10.36 -35.04 19.05
C THR A 81 -10.32 -33.53 18.89
N THR A 82 -9.14 -32.94 19.04
CA THR A 82 -8.79 -31.70 18.34
C THR A 82 -9.02 -32.04 16.89
N ALA A 83 -10.14 -31.55 16.35
CA ALA A 83 -10.43 -31.65 14.94
C ALA A 83 -9.16 -31.24 14.19
N PRO A 84 -8.71 -31.99 13.18
CA PRO A 84 -7.58 -31.57 12.37
C PRO A 84 -7.92 -30.16 11.89
N THR A 85 -7.07 -29.20 12.27
CA THR A 85 -7.02 -27.86 11.70
C THR A 85 -7.22 -28.06 10.22
N ARG A 86 -8.35 -27.57 9.66
CA ARG A 86 -8.59 -27.60 8.22
C ARG A 86 -7.26 -27.22 7.59
N THR A 87 -6.66 -28.13 6.84
CA THR A 87 -5.63 -27.77 5.88
C THR A 87 -6.17 -26.53 5.19
N ALA A 88 -5.42 -25.43 5.22
CA ALA A 88 -5.79 -24.18 4.58
C ALA A 88 -5.92 -24.46 3.09
N GLY A 89 -7.08 -24.98 2.70
CA GLY A 89 -7.51 -25.07 1.34
C GLY A 89 -7.90 -23.66 0.98
N TYR A 90 -7.08 -23.05 0.13
CA TYR A 90 -7.42 -21.89 -0.65
C TYR A 90 -8.89 -22.01 -1.04
N GLY A 91 -9.72 -21.03 -0.66
CA GLY A 91 -11.14 -21.06 -0.96
C GLY A 91 -11.40 -21.24 -2.46
N THR A 92 -12.64 -21.49 -2.85
CA THR A 92 -13.01 -21.53 -4.29
C THR A 92 -12.77 -20.19 -5.01
N VAL A 93 -12.45 -19.13 -4.26
CA VAL A 93 -12.10 -17.81 -4.74
C VAL A 93 -10.84 -17.36 -4.01
N PHE A 94 -9.78 -17.06 -4.76
CA PHE A 94 -8.56 -16.46 -4.21
C PHE A 94 -8.88 -15.13 -3.49
N LEU A 95 -8.47 -15.02 -2.22
CA LEU A 95 -8.74 -13.87 -1.36
C LEU A 95 -10.24 -13.54 -1.28
N GLY A 96 -11.01 -14.56 -0.93
CA GLY A 96 -12.39 -14.44 -0.51
C GLY A 96 -12.55 -13.59 0.77
N ILE A 97 -13.79 -13.25 1.11
CA ILE A 97 -14.10 -12.51 2.33
C ILE A 97 -13.58 -13.32 3.54
N ASP A 98 -12.98 -12.63 4.51
CA ASP A 98 -12.35 -13.16 5.72
C ASP A 98 -11.05 -13.96 5.53
N GLU A 99 -10.59 -14.19 4.30
CA GLU A 99 -9.28 -14.78 4.05
C GLU A 99 -8.16 -13.76 4.29
N CYS A 100 -6.96 -14.27 4.61
CA CYS A 100 -5.81 -13.44 4.91
C CYS A 100 -4.72 -13.55 3.84
N SER A 101 -4.02 -12.45 3.65
CA SER A 101 -2.85 -12.38 2.77
C SER A 101 -1.60 -12.02 3.57
N SER A 102 -0.44 -12.45 3.09
CA SER A 102 0.86 -11.98 3.58
C SER A 102 1.26 -10.63 2.97
N PHE A 103 2.15 -9.88 3.64
CA PHE A 103 2.86 -8.75 3.02
C PHE A 103 3.94 -9.28 2.05
N GLY A 104 4.02 -8.71 0.84
CA GLY A 104 5.07 -9.07 -0.11
C GLY A 104 5.36 -7.93 -1.08
N THR A 105 6.64 -7.78 -1.45
CA THR A 105 7.09 -6.77 -2.43
C THR A 105 6.89 -7.21 -3.87
N THR A 106 6.66 -8.52 -4.09
CA THR A 106 6.52 -9.13 -5.43
C THR A 106 5.17 -9.82 -5.64
N GLY A 107 4.27 -9.77 -4.66
CA GLY A 107 2.94 -10.36 -4.74
C GLY A 107 2.31 -10.56 -3.37
N PHE A 108 0.99 -10.77 -3.36
CA PHE A 108 0.23 -11.13 -2.17
C PHE A 108 -0.12 -12.61 -2.27
N THR A 109 0.15 -13.36 -1.22
CA THR A 109 -0.15 -14.79 -1.13
C THR A 109 -1.20 -14.99 -0.06
N GLU A 110 -2.19 -15.82 -0.35
CA GLU A 110 -3.18 -16.23 0.64
C GLU A 110 -2.53 -17.14 1.69
N VAL A 111 -2.77 -16.85 2.96
CA VAL A 111 -2.17 -17.53 4.11
C VAL A 111 -3.22 -17.72 5.21
N PRO A 112 -3.06 -18.71 6.11
CA PRO A 112 -3.94 -18.84 7.26
C PRO A 112 -3.88 -17.59 8.13
N CYS A 113 -5.03 -17.03 8.52
CA CYS A 113 -5.07 -15.81 9.35
C CYS A 113 -4.37 -15.92 10.71
N ALA A 114 -4.28 -17.14 11.27
CA ALA A 114 -3.57 -17.39 12.52
C ALA A 114 -2.06 -17.61 12.34
N GLY A 115 -1.57 -17.61 11.10
CA GLY A 115 -0.16 -17.78 10.79
C GLY A 115 0.62 -16.48 10.98
N GLU A 116 1.89 -16.60 11.38
CA GLU A 116 2.80 -15.47 11.61
C GLU A 116 3.06 -14.64 10.34
N SER A 117 2.81 -15.20 9.16
CA SER A 117 2.93 -14.50 7.88
C SER A 117 1.69 -13.70 7.48
N ALA A 118 0.58 -13.84 8.22
CA ALA A 118 -0.66 -13.13 7.92
C ALA A 118 -0.54 -11.64 8.27
N ALA A 119 -0.88 -10.80 7.30
CA ALA A 119 -0.69 -9.36 7.39
C ALA A 119 -2.00 -8.58 7.35
N ALA A 120 -2.92 -9.01 6.50
CA ALA A 120 -4.20 -8.35 6.29
C ALA A 120 -5.28 -9.36 5.97
N ARG A 121 -6.51 -9.02 6.32
CA ARG A 121 -7.74 -9.78 6.05
C ARG A 121 -8.59 -9.05 5.02
N VAL A 122 -9.26 -9.80 4.15
CA VAL A 122 -10.23 -9.28 3.21
C VAL A 122 -11.53 -8.95 3.95
N VAL A 123 -11.97 -7.69 3.90
CA VAL A 123 -13.25 -7.26 4.48
C VAL A 123 -14.37 -7.15 3.44
N ALA A 124 -14.01 -7.07 2.15
CA ALA A 124 -14.94 -7.16 1.03
C ALA A 124 -14.23 -7.61 -0.24
N ARG A 125 -14.92 -8.38 -1.08
CA ARG A 125 -14.44 -8.85 -2.38
C ARG A 125 -15.44 -8.46 -3.46
N HIS A 126 -14.95 -7.89 -4.54
CA HIS A 126 -15.76 -7.42 -5.66
C HIS A 126 -15.15 -7.82 -6.98
N ASP A 127 -15.97 -8.25 -7.93
CA ASP A 127 -15.52 -8.62 -9.28
C ASP A 127 -15.36 -7.40 -10.18
N GLY A 128 -14.55 -7.56 -11.23
CA GLY A 128 -14.27 -6.52 -12.20
C GLY A 128 -13.29 -5.45 -11.69
N ARG A 129 -13.37 -4.24 -12.25
CA ARG A 129 -12.43 -3.15 -11.95
C ARG A 129 -12.96 -2.27 -10.82
N VAL A 130 -12.06 -1.84 -9.92
CA VAL A 130 -12.37 -0.90 -8.82
C VAL A 130 -13.17 0.32 -9.29
N ALA A 131 -12.80 0.90 -10.44
CA ALA A 131 -13.45 2.11 -10.97
C ALA A 131 -14.92 1.92 -11.37
N GLN A 132 -15.39 0.68 -11.53
CA GLN A 132 -16.75 0.35 -11.98
C GLN A 132 -17.55 -0.40 -10.91
N GLY A 133 -16.89 -0.85 -9.85
CA GLY A 133 -17.53 -1.63 -8.78
C GLY A 133 -17.95 -0.79 -7.58
N PRO A 134 -18.61 -1.42 -6.58
CA PRO A 134 -18.98 -0.77 -5.33
C PRO A 134 -17.76 -0.22 -4.58
N PRO A 135 -17.87 0.91 -3.86
CA PRO A 135 -16.77 1.40 -3.05
C PRO A 135 -16.48 0.44 -1.90
N CYS A 136 -15.21 0.28 -1.56
CA CYS A 136 -14.79 -0.44 -0.36
C CYS A 136 -15.40 0.18 0.91
N PRO A 137 -15.57 -0.62 1.99
CA PRO A 137 -15.93 -0.11 3.31
C PRO A 137 -15.04 1.08 3.72
N ALA A 138 -15.63 2.00 4.47
CA ALA A 138 -14.99 3.25 4.90
C ALA A 138 -13.62 3.02 5.56
N THR A 139 -13.52 2.01 6.43
CA THR A 139 -12.32 1.70 7.23
C THR A 139 -11.37 0.71 6.54
N THR A 140 -11.37 0.66 5.22
CA THR A 140 -10.44 -0.20 4.46
C THR A 140 -9.04 0.39 4.57
N ASP A 141 -8.01 -0.41 4.82
CA ASP A 141 -6.64 0.09 4.92
C ASP A 141 -5.98 0.22 3.55
N PHE A 142 -6.25 -0.72 2.64
CA PHE A 142 -5.79 -0.64 1.24
C PHE A 142 -6.63 -1.52 0.31
N VAL A 143 -6.49 -1.30 -1.00
CA VAL A 143 -7.21 -2.07 -2.04
C VAL A 143 -6.22 -2.90 -2.85
N LEU A 144 -6.40 -4.21 -2.83
CA LEU A 144 -5.64 -5.15 -3.64
C LEU A 144 -6.37 -5.39 -4.95
N HIS A 145 -5.69 -5.16 -6.07
CA HIS A 145 -6.23 -5.43 -7.41
C HIS A 145 -5.85 -6.85 -7.83
N ILE A 146 -6.85 -7.65 -8.16
CA ILE A 146 -6.69 -9.06 -8.56
C ILE A 146 -6.84 -9.11 -10.07
N SER A 147 -5.74 -9.37 -10.78
CA SER A 147 -5.77 -9.59 -12.22
C SER A 147 -6.30 -10.98 -12.54
N GLU A 148 -7.00 -11.10 -13.68
CA GLU A 148 -7.34 -12.40 -14.21
C GLU A 148 -6.07 -13.19 -14.52
N SER A 149 -5.97 -14.39 -13.96
CA SER A 149 -4.92 -15.37 -14.28
C SER A 149 -5.60 -16.57 -14.93
N ARG A 150 -5.32 -16.79 -16.22
CA ARG A 150 -5.64 -18.04 -16.92
C ARG A 150 -4.32 -18.76 -17.22
N PRO A 151 -4.14 -20.03 -16.82
CA PRO A 151 -2.94 -20.76 -17.19
C PRO A 151 -2.80 -20.84 -18.71
N SER A 152 -1.60 -20.57 -19.23
CA SER A 152 -1.29 -20.57 -20.65
C SER A 152 -1.28 -22.01 -21.20
N GLY A 153 -2.45 -22.52 -21.57
CA GLY A 153 -2.62 -23.84 -22.15
C GLY A 153 -4.08 -24.25 -22.07
N GLY A 154 -4.87 -23.90 -23.08
CA GLY A 154 -6.31 -24.11 -23.08
C GLY A 154 -6.69 -25.57 -22.81
N GLY A 155 -7.42 -25.78 -21.71
CA GLY A 155 -7.91 -27.08 -21.28
C GLY A 155 -7.84 -27.21 -19.76
N ASP A 156 -8.66 -26.47 -19.03
CA ASP A 156 -9.02 -26.81 -17.66
C ASP A 156 -10.19 -27.80 -17.70
N GLU A 157 -9.90 -29.09 -17.90
CA GLU A 157 -10.92 -30.15 -17.86
C GLU A 157 -11.60 -30.27 -16.47
N ASP A 158 -11.12 -29.54 -15.45
CA ASP A 158 -11.66 -29.50 -14.08
C ASP A 158 -12.25 -28.13 -13.65
N GLY A 159 -12.17 -27.07 -14.49
CA GLY A 159 -12.86 -25.78 -14.28
C GLY A 159 -12.50 -24.96 -13.03
N ASP A 160 -11.35 -25.19 -12.40
CA ASP A 160 -10.93 -24.55 -11.13
C ASP A 160 -9.79 -23.51 -11.26
N GLY A 161 -9.24 -23.32 -12.47
CA GLY A 161 -7.96 -22.61 -12.67
C GLY A 161 -8.02 -21.12 -12.99
N SER A 162 -9.21 -20.52 -13.10
CA SER A 162 -9.35 -19.09 -13.47
C SER A 162 -9.69 -18.24 -12.26
N VAL A 163 -8.75 -17.40 -11.81
CA VAL A 163 -9.05 -16.37 -10.81
C VAL A 163 -9.80 -15.23 -11.51
N PRO A 164 -11.08 -14.96 -11.19
CA PRO A 164 -11.80 -13.87 -11.82
C PRO A 164 -11.18 -12.54 -11.44
N GLN A 165 -10.99 -11.66 -12.43
CA GLN A 165 -10.55 -10.29 -12.21
C GLN A 165 -11.43 -9.62 -11.15
N GLY A 166 -10.81 -8.89 -10.23
CA GLY A 166 -11.52 -8.24 -9.15
C GLY A 166 -10.66 -7.33 -8.30
N TYR A 167 -11.17 -6.97 -7.14
CA TYR A 167 -10.42 -6.29 -6.11
C TYR A 167 -10.91 -6.70 -4.72
N ALA A 168 -9.98 -6.71 -3.78
CA ALA A 168 -10.21 -6.99 -2.38
C ALA A 168 -9.95 -5.74 -1.56
N CYS A 169 -10.92 -5.39 -0.70
CA CYS A 169 -10.78 -4.35 0.30
C CYS A 169 -10.12 -4.99 1.52
N MET A 170 -8.92 -4.54 1.86
CA MET A 170 -8.06 -5.17 2.85
C MET A 170 -8.05 -4.37 4.15
N ARG A 171 -7.99 -5.07 5.27
CA ARG A 171 -7.79 -4.52 6.61
C ARG A 171 -6.56 -5.19 7.22
N ASN A 172 -5.58 -4.42 7.68
CA ASN A 172 -4.43 -4.97 8.38
C ASN A 172 -4.91 -5.75 9.61
N LEU A 173 -4.19 -6.82 9.96
CA LEU A 173 -4.46 -7.56 11.19
C LEU A 173 -3.93 -6.80 12.42
N GLU A 174 -2.89 -5.99 12.23
CA GLU A 174 -2.22 -5.22 13.27
C GLU A 174 -2.14 -3.72 12.89
N PRO A 175 -2.09 -2.80 13.88
CA PRO A 175 -1.82 -1.40 13.63
C PRO A 175 -0.46 -1.17 12.93
N PRO A 176 -0.28 -0.05 12.21
CA PRO A 176 -1.27 1.01 11.99
C PRO A 176 -2.37 0.60 11.01
N HIS A 177 -3.54 1.22 11.18
CA HIS A 177 -4.69 1.08 10.29
C HIS A 177 -4.94 2.40 9.52
N PRO A 178 -4.37 2.56 8.31
CA PRO A 178 -4.53 3.78 7.51
C PRO A 178 -5.98 4.18 7.23
N GLY A 179 -6.91 3.22 7.21
CA GLY A 179 -8.33 3.48 6.97
C GLY A 179 -9.11 3.94 8.21
N ASP A 180 -8.50 3.94 9.39
CA ASP A 180 -9.15 4.46 10.59
C ASP A 180 -9.15 5.98 10.63
N PRO A 181 -10.16 6.59 11.30
CA PRO A 181 -10.20 8.03 11.51
C PRO A 181 -8.87 8.57 12.04
N GLY A 182 -8.21 9.38 11.22
CA GLY A 182 -6.94 10.03 11.53
C GLY A 182 -5.68 9.17 11.40
N GLY A 183 -5.81 7.90 10.96
CA GLY A 183 -4.67 7.04 10.64
C GLY A 183 -3.90 7.54 9.41
N GLY A 184 -4.64 8.05 8.43
CA GLY A 184 -4.10 8.61 7.20
C GLY A 184 -3.58 7.56 6.22
N GLY A 185 -3.88 7.73 4.93
CA GLY A 185 -3.35 6.88 3.86
C GLY A 185 -4.25 5.71 3.47
N GLY A 186 -5.47 5.64 4.00
CA GLY A 186 -6.51 4.75 3.49
C GLY A 186 -6.93 5.12 2.06
N PRO A 187 -7.70 4.26 1.39
CA PRO A 187 -8.22 4.51 0.04
C PRO A 187 -9.37 5.52 0.03
N ARG A 188 -9.90 5.93 1.19
CA ARG A 188 -11.09 6.77 1.32
C ARG A 188 -10.97 7.71 2.50
N THR A 189 -11.32 8.97 2.26
CA THR A 189 -11.47 9.97 3.32
C THR A 189 -12.82 9.81 4.00
N ILE A 190 -12.80 9.83 5.33
CA ILE A 190 -13.95 9.65 6.22
C ILE A 190 -13.94 10.72 7.32
N VAL A 191 -14.99 10.72 8.14
CA VAL A 191 -15.06 11.62 9.30
C VAL A 191 -14.00 11.22 10.33
N GLY A 192 -13.29 12.22 10.83
CA GLY A 192 -12.19 12.13 11.77
C GLY A 192 -10.81 12.17 11.10
N ASP A 193 -10.74 12.03 9.78
CA ASP A 193 -9.49 12.14 9.04
C ASP A 193 -8.96 13.56 8.96
N CYS A 194 -7.63 13.65 8.94
CA CYS A 194 -6.95 14.90 8.69
C CYS A 194 -6.48 14.98 7.25
N VAL A 195 -6.61 16.18 6.68
CA VAL A 195 -6.27 16.46 5.29
C VAL A 195 -5.41 17.72 5.19
N TYR A 196 -4.68 17.81 4.08
CA TYR A 196 -3.97 19.01 3.66
C TYR A 196 -4.32 19.35 2.21
N SER A 197 -4.17 20.62 1.85
CA SER A 197 -4.38 21.08 0.47
C SER A 197 -3.27 20.58 -0.45
N ALA A 198 -3.62 19.83 -1.47
CA ALA A 198 -2.69 19.36 -2.51
C ALA A 198 -2.63 20.30 -3.73
N GLY A 199 -3.33 21.44 -3.68
CA GLY A 199 -3.47 22.39 -4.78
C GLY A 199 -4.57 22.00 -5.77
N ARG A 200 -4.96 22.94 -6.64
CA ARG A 200 -6.06 22.79 -7.62
C ARG A 200 -7.42 22.37 -7.01
N GLY A 201 -7.65 22.69 -5.73
CA GLY A 201 -8.86 22.29 -5.01
C GLY A 201 -8.90 20.80 -4.65
N GLU A 202 -7.77 20.09 -4.79
CA GLU A 202 -7.62 18.72 -4.28
C GLU A 202 -7.13 18.75 -2.83
N VAL A 203 -7.61 17.78 -2.06
CA VAL A 203 -7.14 17.50 -0.70
C VAL A 203 -6.56 16.10 -0.68
N ARG A 204 -5.58 15.87 0.20
CA ARG A 204 -5.01 14.56 0.47
C ARG A 204 -5.01 14.31 1.97
N GLU A 205 -5.27 13.07 2.34
CA GLU A 205 -5.18 12.63 3.72
C GLU A 205 -3.74 12.64 4.22
N THR A 206 -3.62 12.79 5.53
CA THR A 206 -2.40 12.58 6.28
C THR A 206 -2.74 12.11 7.69
N ALA A 207 -1.77 11.51 8.39
CA ALA A 207 -1.97 11.10 9.77
C ALA A 207 -2.22 12.33 10.66
N CYS A 208 -3.26 12.26 11.49
CA CYS A 208 -3.66 13.38 12.37
C CYS A 208 -2.62 13.69 13.45
N ASP A 209 -1.79 12.73 13.82
CA ASP A 209 -0.71 12.90 14.80
C ASP A 209 0.52 13.66 14.25
N GLY A 210 0.48 14.02 12.95
CA GLY A 210 1.55 14.75 12.28
C GLY A 210 2.75 13.90 11.89
N THR A 211 2.67 12.57 12.00
CA THR A 211 3.76 11.64 11.61
C THR A 211 3.84 11.41 10.09
N GLY A 212 2.82 11.81 9.35
CA GLY A 212 2.79 11.72 7.88
C GLY A 212 3.79 12.66 7.19
N GLU A 213 3.98 12.47 5.88
CA GLU A 213 4.90 13.29 5.07
C GLU A 213 4.57 14.80 5.10
N ARG A 214 3.30 15.12 5.35
CA ARG A 214 2.75 16.47 5.42
C ARG A 214 1.98 16.62 6.72
N ALA A 215 2.19 17.74 7.41
CA ALA A 215 1.39 18.06 8.59
C ALA A 215 -0.09 18.23 8.21
N PRO A 216 -1.02 17.82 9.09
CA PRO A 216 -2.45 18.06 8.87
C PRO A 216 -2.75 19.56 8.88
N GLU A 217 -3.68 19.99 8.02
CA GLU A 217 -4.16 21.38 7.96
C GLU A 217 -5.61 21.49 8.44
N TYR A 218 -6.44 20.47 8.15
CA TYR A 218 -7.85 20.42 8.54
C TYR A 218 -8.23 19.01 9.00
N GLN A 219 -9.23 18.90 9.87
CA GLN A 219 -9.90 17.64 10.23
C GLN A 219 -11.34 17.64 9.71
N VAL A 220 -11.75 16.55 9.07
CA VAL A 220 -13.14 16.33 8.66
C VAL A 220 -13.96 15.97 9.91
N THR A 221 -14.84 16.85 10.36
CA THR A 221 -15.61 16.64 11.61
C THR A 221 -17.03 16.15 11.38
N ALA A 222 -17.57 16.34 10.18
CA ALA A 222 -18.90 15.86 9.82
C ALA A 222 -18.98 15.44 8.35
N ALA A 223 -19.96 14.58 8.05
CA ALA A 223 -20.37 14.25 6.69
C ALA A 223 -21.87 14.53 6.54
N VAL A 224 -22.25 15.24 5.49
CA VAL A 224 -23.62 15.65 5.19
C VAL A 224 -23.96 15.42 3.71
N GLU A 225 -25.24 15.54 3.35
CA GLU A 225 -25.70 15.35 1.98
C GLU A 225 -25.37 16.56 1.09
N THR A 226 -25.48 17.76 1.64
CA THR A 226 -25.29 19.03 0.93
C THR A 226 -24.53 20.05 1.77
N LYS A 227 -23.77 20.94 1.10
CA LYS A 227 -22.94 21.96 1.77
C LYS A 227 -23.69 22.82 2.82
N PRO A 228 -24.94 23.28 2.60
CA PRO A 228 -25.65 24.09 3.60
C PRO A 228 -25.98 23.39 4.92
N GLN A 229 -25.81 22.06 4.99
CA GLN A 229 -26.00 21.30 6.23
C GLN A 229 -24.73 21.23 7.08
N CYS A 230 -23.59 21.69 6.56
CA CYS A 230 -22.37 21.78 7.34
C CYS A 230 -22.51 22.86 8.43
N PRO A 231 -21.87 22.67 9.60
CA PRO A 231 -21.78 23.72 10.62
C PRO A 231 -21.15 25.00 10.07
N ASP A 232 -21.53 26.17 10.62
CA ASP A 232 -20.98 27.47 10.22
C ASP A 232 -19.46 27.59 10.44
N SER A 233 -18.89 26.75 11.31
CA SER A 233 -17.45 26.67 11.55
C SER A 233 -16.66 25.97 10.44
N THR A 234 -17.30 25.56 9.35
CA THR A 234 -16.68 24.80 8.26
C THR A 234 -15.86 25.72 7.36
N ASP A 235 -14.54 25.49 7.33
CA ASP A 235 -13.61 26.26 6.49
C ASP A 235 -13.27 25.55 5.19
N LEU A 236 -13.43 24.22 5.15
CA LEU A 236 -13.11 23.40 3.97
C LEU A 236 -14.21 22.35 3.71
N TYR A 237 -14.64 22.27 2.45
CA TYR A 237 -15.54 21.22 1.98
C TYR A 237 -14.74 20.12 1.28
N VAL A 238 -14.85 18.90 1.78
CA VAL A 238 -14.17 17.72 1.23
C VAL A 238 -15.19 16.85 0.49
N ARG A 239 -14.80 16.31 -0.67
CA ARG A 239 -15.64 15.32 -1.35
C ARG A 239 -15.42 13.94 -0.73
N LEU A 240 -16.45 13.41 -0.10
CA LEU A 240 -16.47 12.07 0.47
C LEU A 240 -17.24 11.11 -0.45
N GLY A 241 -17.11 9.80 -0.19
CA GLY A 241 -17.93 8.78 -0.85
C GLY A 241 -19.16 8.37 -0.02
N GLY A 242 -20.11 7.67 -0.64
CA GLY A 242 -21.32 7.16 0.02
C GLY A 242 -22.48 8.15 0.03
N GLY A 243 -23.48 7.92 0.90
CA GLY A 243 -24.72 8.69 0.93
C GLY A 243 -24.60 10.12 1.47
N LYS A 244 -23.46 10.47 2.09
CA LYS A 244 -23.17 11.81 2.61
C LYS A 244 -21.86 12.33 1.98
N PRO A 245 -21.93 12.81 0.72
CA PRO A 245 -20.74 13.08 -0.08
C PRO A 245 -20.01 14.38 0.28
N VAL A 246 -20.52 15.18 1.22
CA VAL A 246 -19.91 16.45 1.63
C VAL A 246 -19.32 16.31 3.03
N GLY A 247 -17.99 16.35 3.11
CA GLY A 247 -17.25 16.46 4.36
C GLY A 247 -17.11 17.92 4.77
N CYS A 248 -17.42 18.20 6.04
CA CYS A 248 -17.25 19.51 6.67
C CYS A 248 -15.95 19.46 7.48
N ALA A 249 -14.96 20.25 7.08
CA ALA A 249 -13.65 20.25 7.73
C ALA A 249 -13.32 21.60 8.37
N VAL A 250 -12.63 21.52 9.51
CA VAL A 250 -12.20 22.66 10.32
C VAL A 250 -10.67 22.61 10.49
N PRO A 251 -9.99 23.74 10.70
CA PRO A 251 -8.54 23.74 10.97
C PRO A 251 -8.18 22.87 12.18
N VAL A 252 -7.02 22.21 12.13
CA VAL A 252 -6.44 21.43 13.26
C VAL A 252 -5.65 22.29 14.25
#